data_AF-A0A7J0GWV0-F1
#
_entry.id   AF-A0A7J0GWV0-F1
#
_cell.length_a   1.000
_cell.length_b   1.000
_cell.length_c   1.000
_cell.angle_alpha   90.00
_cell.angle_beta   90.00
_cell.angle_gamma   90.00
#
_symmetry.space_group_name_H-M   'P 1'
#
loop_
_entity.id
_entity.type
_entity.pdbx_description
1 polymer ?
#
loop_
_entity_poly.entity_id
_entity_poly.type
_entity_poly.pdbx_seq_one_letter_code
_entity_poly.pdbx_strand_id
1 'polypeptide(L)'
;MESFRVGLPNVRWIVMGTMISVFFTDTLVSVLARYDHRQMHYVGANSESVEQDVMHSYEMAFSGGGFTSQLRAGGELVNALDGCL
;
A
#
# COMPACT_ATOMS: atom_id res chain seq x y z
N MET A 1 -4.41 -3.59 8.97
CA MET A 1 -5.76 -4.14 8.68
C MET A 1 -6.85 -3.30 9.34
N GLU A 2 -6.71 -2.90 10.61
CA GLU A 2 -7.68 -2.02 11.28
C GLU A 2 -7.92 -0.69 10.56
N SER A 3 -6.88 -0.08 9.98
CA SER A 3 -7.02 1.17 9.19
C SER A 3 -8.01 1.07 8.02
N PHE A 4 -8.16 -0.11 7.40
CA PHE A 4 -9.18 -0.36 6.37
C PHE A 4 -10.57 -0.60 6.98
N ARG A 5 -10.64 -1.18 8.18
CA ARG A 5 -11.88 -1.45 8.93
C ARG A 5 -12.47 -0.21 9.60
N VAL A 6 -11.66 0.83 9.85
CA VAL A 6 -12.13 2.12 10.41
C VAL A 6 -13.11 2.83 9.46
N GLY A 7 -13.09 2.54 8.16
CA GLY A 7 -14.16 2.98 7.24
C GLY A 7 -14.28 4.50 7.11
N LEU A 8 -13.16 5.24 7.17
CA LEU A 8 -13.19 6.70 7.07
C LEU A 8 -13.83 7.14 5.74
N PRO A 9 -14.85 8.02 5.78
CA PRO A 9 -15.48 8.52 4.55
C PRO A 9 -14.50 9.40 3.77
N ASN A 10 -14.53 9.29 2.44
CA ASN A 10 -13.76 10.13 1.50
C ASN A 10 -12.23 10.00 1.57
N VAL A 11 -11.68 8.93 2.14
CA VAL A 11 -10.26 8.62 1.96
C VAL A 11 -10.02 8.20 0.49
N ARG A 12 -8.83 8.50 -0.06
CA ARG A 12 -8.46 8.16 -1.45
C ARG A 12 -7.29 7.20 -1.50
N TRP A 13 -6.34 7.42 -0.59
CA TRP A 13 -5.07 6.71 -0.52
C TRP A 13 -4.83 6.25 0.90
N ILE A 14 -4.38 5.00 1.04
CA ILE A 14 -3.85 4.46 2.28
C ILE A 14 -2.35 4.29 2.10
N VAL A 15 -1.62 4.93 3.00
CA VAL A 15 -0.17 4.90 3.10
C VAL A 15 0.18 3.92 4.20
N MET A 16 0.98 2.90 3.88
CA MET A 16 1.60 2.08 4.91
C MET A 16 3.06 2.51 5.09
N GLY A 17 3.65 2.17 6.22
CA GLY A 17 5.02 2.51 6.57
C GLY A 17 5.49 1.66 7.75
N THR A 18 6.79 1.57 7.95
CA THR A 18 7.39 0.97 9.16
C THR A 18 7.81 2.07 10.12
N MET A 19 8.19 1.70 11.35
CA MET A 19 8.65 2.64 12.38
C MET A 19 9.88 3.46 11.96
N ILE A 20 10.62 3.03 10.94
CA ILE A 20 11.79 3.73 10.40
C ILE A 20 11.48 4.52 9.12
N SER A 21 10.23 4.49 8.64
CA SER A 21 9.82 5.22 7.44
C SER A 21 9.59 6.70 7.75
N VAL A 22 10.16 7.57 6.91
CA VAL A 22 9.91 9.02 6.93
C VAL A 22 9.18 9.40 5.64
N PHE A 23 8.06 10.12 5.77
CA PHE A 23 7.22 10.53 4.64
C PHE A 23 7.32 12.03 4.39
N PHE A 24 7.55 12.39 3.13
CA PHE A 24 7.47 13.76 2.65
C PHE A 24 6.11 13.99 1.99
N THR A 25 5.18 14.60 2.72
CA THR A 25 3.77 14.71 2.33
C THR A 25 3.57 15.43 0.99
N ASP A 26 4.29 16.52 0.72
CA ASP A 26 4.14 17.28 -0.52
C ASP A 26 4.56 16.47 -1.76
N THR A 27 5.66 15.73 -1.64
CA THR A 27 6.13 14.84 -2.70
C THR A 27 5.14 13.70 -2.91
N LEU A 28 4.68 13.11 -1.81
CA LEU A 28 3.73 12.00 -1.85
C LEU A 28 2.41 12.40 -2.52
N VAL A 29 1.81 13.52 -2.11
CA VAL A 29 0.58 14.04 -2.72
C VAL A 29 0.81 14.36 -4.20
N SER A 30 1.95 14.96 -4.56
CA SER A 30 2.28 15.29 -5.95
C SER A 30 2.42 14.06 -6.85
N VAL A 31 2.90 12.93 -6.32
CA VAL A 31 2.97 11.65 -7.05
C VAL A 31 1.61 11.00 -7.14
N LEU A 32 0.89 10.88 -6.01
CA LEU A 32 -0.43 10.24 -5.97
C LEU A 32 -1.49 10.99 -6.78
N ALA A 33 -1.37 12.32 -6.91
CA ALA A 33 -2.25 13.15 -7.73
C ALA A 33 -2.18 12.81 -9.24
N ARG A 34 -1.12 12.12 -9.69
CA ARG A 34 -0.97 11.69 -11.08
C ARG A 34 -1.78 10.44 -11.42
N TYR A 35 -2.25 9.71 -10.41
CA TYR A 35 -2.93 8.44 -10.58
C TYR A 35 -4.44 8.58 -10.35
N ASP A 36 -5.22 7.79 -11.08
CA ASP A 36 -6.66 7.70 -10.88
C ASP A 36 -6.95 6.88 -9.62
N HIS A 37 -7.28 7.55 -8.52
CA HIS A 37 -7.65 6.93 -7.24
C HIS A 37 -8.85 5.95 -7.29
N ARG A 38 -9.56 5.85 -8.43
CA ARG A 38 -10.61 4.84 -8.67
C ARG A 38 -10.05 3.50 -9.17
N GLN A 39 -8.81 3.47 -9.64
CA GLN A 39 -8.12 2.28 -10.11
C GLN A 39 -7.22 1.71 -9.02
N MET A 40 -7.03 0.38 -9.07
CA MET A 40 -6.12 -0.33 -8.16
C MET A 40 -4.68 0.02 -8.51
N HIS A 41 -4.08 0.86 -7.70
CA HIS A 41 -2.65 1.12 -7.75
C HIS A 41 -2.00 0.56 -6.48
N TYR A 42 -0.94 -0.22 -6.67
CA TYR A 42 -0.06 -0.68 -5.60
C TYR A 42 1.35 -0.23 -5.98
N VAL A 43 1.88 0.72 -5.23
CA VAL A 43 3.13 1.40 -5.57
C VAL A 43 4.09 1.26 -4.41
N GLY A 44 5.28 0.72 -4.67
CA GLY A 44 6.38 0.67 -3.73
C GLY A 44 7.64 0.13 -4.40
N ALA A 45 8.59 -0.38 -3.61
CA ALA A 45 9.87 -0.87 -4.09
C ALA A 45 10.11 -2.32 -3.65
N ASN A 46 10.90 -3.02 -4.45
CA ASN A 46 11.38 -4.37 -4.15
C ASN A 46 12.22 -4.41 -2.87
N SER A 47 12.45 -5.60 -2.35
CA SER A 47 13.36 -5.80 -1.23
C SER A 47 14.78 -5.45 -1.62
N GLU A 48 15.56 -5.00 -0.64
CA GLU A 48 17.02 -4.88 -0.80
C GLU A 48 17.69 -6.27 -0.88
N SER A 49 17.03 -7.30 -0.36
CA SER A 49 17.47 -8.70 -0.43
C SER A 49 16.80 -9.43 -1.57
N VAL A 50 17.60 -9.93 -2.52
CA VAL A 50 17.13 -10.74 -3.66
C VAL A 50 16.39 -11.99 -3.18
N GLU A 51 16.85 -12.62 -2.10
CA GLU A 51 16.24 -13.83 -1.54
C GLU A 51 14.81 -13.56 -1.05
N GLN A 52 14.56 -12.36 -0.50
CA GLN A 52 13.23 -11.96 -0.07
C GLN A 52 12.29 -11.76 -1.25
N ASP A 53 12.78 -11.19 -2.35
CA ASP A 53 11.99 -11.03 -3.57
C ASP A 53 11.66 -12.38 -4.22
N VAL A 54 12.63 -13.31 -4.27
CA VAL A 54 12.42 -14.67 -4.81
C VAL A 54 11.41 -15.46 -3.99
N MET A 55 11.50 -15.38 -2.65
CA MET A 55 10.61 -16.13 -1.75
C MET A 55 9.18 -15.59 -1.72
N HIS A 56 8.98 -14.30 -1.99
CA HIS A 56 7.66 -13.66 -1.90
C HIS A 56 7.18 -13.15 -3.26
N SER A 57 7.67 -11.99 -3.72
CA SER A 57 7.39 -11.45 -5.05
C SER A 57 8.22 -10.21 -5.34
N TYR A 58 8.70 -10.08 -6.58
CA TYR A 58 9.28 -8.84 -7.12
C TYR A 58 8.23 -7.74 -7.39
N GLU A 59 6.93 -8.06 -7.29
CA GLU A 59 5.83 -7.09 -7.43
C GLU A 59 5.31 -6.61 -6.06
N MET A 60 5.99 -6.97 -4.97
CA MET A 60 5.64 -6.58 -3.61
C MET A 60 6.39 -5.31 -3.18
N ALA A 61 5.69 -4.41 -2.47
CA ALA A 61 6.30 -3.24 -1.85
C ALA A 61 6.91 -3.61 -0.48
N PHE A 62 8.21 -3.86 -0.45
CA PHE A 62 8.96 -4.10 0.78
C PHE A 62 9.23 -2.80 1.56
N SER A 63 9.60 -2.95 2.83
CA SER A 63 9.91 -1.84 3.76
C SER A 63 8.73 -0.91 4.10
N GLY A 64 7.51 -1.32 3.76
CA GLY A 64 6.28 -0.67 4.18
C GLY A 64 5.91 0.57 3.38
N GLY A 65 6.77 1.14 2.52
CA GLY A 65 6.47 2.32 1.69
C GLY A 65 5.47 2.09 0.54
N GLY A 66 4.56 1.12 0.71
CA GLY A 66 3.50 0.78 -0.22
C GLY A 66 2.31 1.70 -0.07
N PHE A 67 1.82 2.26 -1.18
CA PHE A 67 0.58 3.04 -1.22
C PHE A 67 -0.48 2.31 -2.03
N THR A 68 -1.73 2.38 -1.56
CA THR A 68 -2.84 1.79 -2.31
C THR A 68 -4.12 2.61 -2.29
N SER A 69 -4.91 2.50 -3.36
CA SER A 69 -6.22 3.13 -3.50
C SER A 69 -7.25 2.44 -2.59
N GLN A 70 -8.05 3.20 -1.84
CA GLN A 70 -8.98 2.63 -0.85
C GLN A 70 -10.08 1.76 -1.48
N LEU A 71 -10.63 2.15 -2.63
CA LEU A 71 -11.97 1.71 -3.08
C LEU A 71 -12.05 0.25 -3.58
N ARG A 72 -10.92 -0.38 -3.89
CA ARG A 72 -10.87 -1.80 -4.32
C ARG A 72 -9.84 -2.61 -3.55
N ALA A 73 -8.64 -2.05 -3.36
CA ALA A 73 -7.56 -2.78 -2.70
C ALA A 73 -7.85 -3.03 -1.23
N GLY A 74 -8.53 -2.10 -0.54
CA GLY A 74 -8.85 -2.29 0.87
C GLY A 74 -9.75 -3.48 1.15
N GLY A 75 -10.80 -3.68 0.34
CA GLY A 75 -11.71 -4.81 0.50
C GLY A 75 -11.09 -6.13 0.07
N GLU A 76 -10.45 -6.18 -1.10
CA GLU A 76 -9.84 -7.40 -1.62
C GLU A 76 -8.62 -7.84 -0.81
N LEU A 77 -7.75 -6.92 -0.40
CA LEU A 77 -6.58 -7.23 0.42
C LEU A 77 -7.00 -7.67 1.84
N VAL A 78 -8.02 -7.03 2.44
CA VAL A 78 -8.54 -7.46 3.74
C VAL A 78 -9.14 -8.85 3.63
N ASN A 79 -9.94 -9.14 2.61
CA ASN A 79 -10.51 -10.47 2.40
C ASN A 79 -9.43 -11.53 2.13
N ALA A 80 -8.42 -11.21 1.33
CA ALA A 80 -7.31 -12.11 1.04
C ALA A 80 -6.45 -12.39 2.29
N LEU A 81 -6.22 -11.38 3.14
CA LEU A 81 -5.49 -11.53 4.39
C LEU A 81 -6.31 -12.24 5.47
N ASP A 82 -7.62 -11.99 5.57
CA ASP A 82 -8.51 -12.70 6.50
C ASP A 82 -8.66 -14.18 6.12
N GLY A 83 -8.51 -14.53 4.83
CA GLY A 83 -8.49 -15.92 4.37
C GLY A 83 -7.16 -16.66 4.58
N CYS A 84 -6.09 -15.94 4.92
CA CYS A 84 -4.73 -16.48 5.11
C CYS A 84 -4.31 -16.54 6.60
N LEU A 85 -5.18 -16.12 7.52
CA LEU A 85 -5.01 -16.16 8.97
C LEU A 85 -5.88 -17.27 9.58
#